data_AF-A0A1J5PM48-F1
#
_entry.id   AF-A0A1J5PM48-F1
#
_cell.length_a   1.000
_cell.length_b   1.000
_cell.length_c   1.000
_cell.angle_alpha   90.00
_cell.angle_beta   90.00
_cell.angle_gamma   90.00
#
_symmetry.space_group_name_H-M   'P 1'
#
loop_
_entity.id
_entity.type
_entity.pdbx_description
1 polymer ?
#
loop_
_entity_poly.entity_id
_entity_poly.type
_entity_poly.pdbx_seq_one_letter_code
_entity_poly.pdbx_strand_id
1 'polypeptide(L)'
;MFEMSEMLDGDASRALVALTHYKIQPFGHALRGQLITRWLSLGADGSVDEATSIARLDQAEKLMNAVMQKAVIPSIPLYLLTLLQSMDAGRSGDFKESALGYYYQYLLTEAFQASGVKPDKLTELFQYSAYLAWEFHFQRERELSETDLRIFTERFSKEWHTVDFSPRLEILLKARVLCKVGEDYAFRYPYIYYYLKGQYLSENLSDLDVRAYIGQCCQHLYVRDHANTVLFLAHHTNDDFVLKSIADSLHNLFRGRSPVRFDGDTDAVKKLIQDAPKLTYSGETPAEHRTRRNSIEDQLDDGYDGLAESEEESAELSLIAQMTMLFKTTEILGQVLKNQYSKIQRTRKGTLL
;
A
#
# COMPACT_ATOMS: atom_id res chain seq x y z
N MET A 1 -2.98 7.24 -20.17
CA MET A 1 -3.51 7.57 -21.51
C MET A 1 -2.70 6.94 -22.65
N PHE A 2 -1.47 6.45 -22.37
CA PHE A 2 -0.64 5.75 -23.36
C PHE A 2 -0.94 4.25 -23.54
N GLU A 3 -1.56 3.58 -22.56
CA GLU A 3 -1.76 2.11 -22.61
C GLU A 3 -2.90 1.64 -23.55
N MET A 4 -3.83 2.51 -23.95
CA MET A 4 -4.95 2.10 -24.84
C MET A 4 -4.63 2.20 -26.33
N SER A 5 -3.59 2.93 -26.75
CA SER A 5 -3.29 3.11 -28.17
C SER A 5 -2.53 1.94 -28.81
N GLU A 6 -1.87 1.10 -28.00
CA GLU A 6 -1.06 -0.01 -28.51
C GLU A 6 -1.82 -1.34 -28.67
N MET A 7 -3.04 -1.46 -28.11
CA MET A 7 -3.74 -2.76 -28.02
C MET A 7 -4.78 -3.04 -29.12
N LEU A 8 -5.00 -2.15 -30.09
CA LEU A 8 -6.17 -2.27 -30.96
C LEU A 8 -5.84 -1.95 -32.42
N ASP A 9 -5.46 -2.98 -33.18
CA ASP A 9 -5.37 -2.92 -34.64
C ASP A 9 -6.75 -3.29 -35.26
N GLY A 10 -7.42 -2.30 -35.87
CA GLY A 10 -8.70 -2.48 -36.59
C GLY A 10 -9.72 -1.35 -36.40
N ASP A 11 -10.72 -1.27 -37.29
CA ASP A 11 -11.72 -0.18 -37.33
C ASP A 11 -12.56 -0.01 -36.04
N ALA A 12 -12.68 -1.05 -35.21
CA ALA A 12 -13.33 -0.97 -33.89
C ALA A 12 -12.53 -0.11 -32.89
N SER A 13 -11.19 -0.09 -33.01
CA SER A 13 -10.29 0.77 -32.24
C SER A 13 -10.63 2.25 -32.42
N ARG A 14 -10.81 2.66 -33.68
CA ARG A 14 -11.13 4.05 -34.04
C ARG A 14 -12.48 4.49 -33.50
N ALA A 15 -13.46 3.58 -33.44
CA ALA A 15 -14.78 3.85 -32.87
C ALA A 15 -14.72 4.03 -31.34
N LEU A 16 -13.89 3.27 -30.63
CA LEU A 16 -13.68 3.41 -29.19
C LEU A 16 -12.86 4.65 -28.84
N VAL A 17 -11.84 5.00 -29.64
CA VAL A 17 -11.07 6.25 -29.48
C VAL A 17 -11.94 7.49 -29.65
N ALA A 18 -13.03 7.40 -30.41
CA ALA A 18 -14.00 8.48 -30.58
C ALA A 18 -14.97 8.67 -29.39
N LEU A 19 -14.92 7.79 -28.37
CA LEU A 19 -15.80 7.88 -27.20
C LEU A 19 -15.13 8.64 -26.05
N THR A 20 -15.91 9.53 -25.43
CA THR A 20 -15.50 10.20 -24.20
C THR A 20 -15.59 9.24 -23.02
N HIS A 21 -14.45 8.91 -22.43
CA HIS A 21 -14.37 8.02 -21.27
C HIS A 21 -14.44 8.83 -19.98
N TYR A 22 -15.32 8.41 -19.07
CA TYR A 22 -15.46 9.00 -17.74
C TYR A 22 -15.08 7.95 -16.69
N LYS A 23 -14.27 8.36 -15.70
CA LYS A 23 -13.91 7.55 -14.54
C LYS A 23 -14.29 8.29 -13.28
N ILE A 24 -14.85 7.56 -12.30
CA ILE A 24 -15.07 8.10 -10.96
C ILE A 24 -13.70 8.32 -10.32
N GLN A 25 -13.41 9.57 -9.97
CA GLN A 25 -12.20 9.93 -9.25
C GLN A 25 -12.30 9.50 -7.78
N PRO A 26 -11.18 9.08 -7.17
CA PRO A 26 -11.14 8.84 -5.73
C PRO A 26 -11.39 10.15 -4.96
N PHE A 27 -11.75 10.03 -3.68
CA PHE A 27 -11.93 11.20 -2.82
C PHE A 27 -10.57 11.86 -2.58
N GLY A 28 -10.49 13.15 -2.88
CA GLY A 28 -9.42 14.03 -2.41
C GLY A 28 -9.53 14.33 -0.91
N HIS A 29 -8.54 15.00 -0.36
CA HIS A 29 -8.42 15.49 1.01
C HIS A 29 -9.65 16.28 1.46
N ALA A 30 -10.21 17.17 0.62
CA ALA A 30 -11.38 17.95 1.00
C ALA A 30 -12.62 17.05 1.19
N LEU A 31 -12.85 16.11 0.26
CA LEU A 31 -13.99 15.19 0.34
C LEU A 31 -13.83 14.16 1.47
N ARG A 32 -12.60 13.70 1.74
CA ARG A 32 -12.28 12.85 2.91
C ARG A 32 -12.61 13.59 4.21
N GLY A 33 -12.17 14.84 4.36
CA GLY A 33 -12.48 15.67 5.54
C GLY A 33 -13.99 15.87 5.73
N GLN A 34 -14.73 16.12 4.65
CA GLN A 34 -16.20 16.21 4.70
C GLN A 34 -16.86 14.89 5.11
N LEU A 35 -16.38 13.77 4.57
CA LEU A 35 -16.90 12.44 4.92
C LEU A 35 -16.69 12.13 6.40
N ILE A 36 -15.49 12.37 6.93
CA ILE A 36 -15.15 12.19 8.35
C ILE A 36 -16.05 13.06 9.22
N THR A 37 -16.20 14.34 8.86
CA THR A 37 -17.04 15.29 9.61
C THR A 37 -18.48 14.80 9.68
N ARG A 38 -19.04 14.36 8.54
CA ARG A 38 -20.40 13.80 8.50
C ARG A 38 -20.51 12.53 9.32
N TRP A 39 -19.55 11.61 9.20
CA TRP A 39 -19.54 10.37 9.97
C TRP A 39 -19.56 10.62 11.48
N LEU A 40 -18.67 11.49 11.97
CA LEU A 40 -18.58 11.80 13.41
C LEU A 40 -19.77 12.59 13.93
N SER A 41 -20.51 13.28 13.06
CA SER A 41 -21.76 13.96 13.45
C SER A 41 -22.93 12.99 13.63
N LEU A 42 -22.84 11.75 13.13
CA LEU A 42 -23.89 10.75 13.30
C LEU A 42 -23.95 10.33 14.78
N GLY A 43 -25.12 10.48 15.39
CA GLY A 43 -25.33 10.14 16.80
C GLY A 43 -24.81 11.16 17.81
N ALA A 44 -24.33 12.33 17.35
CA ALA A 44 -24.00 13.43 18.25
C ALA A 44 -25.29 14.06 18.81
N ASP A 45 -25.46 14.04 20.13
CA ASP A 45 -26.58 14.66 20.85
C ASP A 45 -26.28 16.12 21.28
N GLY A 46 -25.12 16.65 20.88
CA GLY A 46 -24.64 17.99 21.28
C GLY A 46 -24.04 18.05 22.67
N SER A 47 -23.86 16.92 23.37
CA SER A 47 -23.24 16.87 24.71
C SER A 47 -21.70 16.87 24.68
N VAL A 48 -21.10 16.61 23.51
CA VAL A 48 -19.65 16.54 23.34
C VAL A 48 -19.07 17.93 23.16
N ASP A 49 -18.08 18.26 23.99
CA ASP A 49 -17.32 19.50 23.91
C ASP A 49 -16.62 19.69 22.55
N GLU A 50 -16.51 20.94 22.10
CA GLU A 50 -15.94 21.32 20.81
C GLU A 50 -14.49 20.87 20.66
N ALA A 51 -13.66 21.04 21.68
CA ALA A 51 -12.25 20.62 21.62
C ALA A 51 -12.12 19.09 21.48
N THR A 52 -13.01 18.34 22.13
CA THR A 52 -13.07 16.88 21.99
C THR A 52 -13.50 16.47 20.58
N SER A 53 -14.46 17.17 19.98
CA SER A 53 -14.91 16.93 18.61
C SER A 53 -13.79 17.18 17.59
N ILE A 54 -13.08 18.32 17.73
CA ILE A 54 -11.93 18.67 16.89
C ILE A 54 -10.84 17.60 17.00
N ALA A 55 -10.51 17.16 18.21
CA ALA A 55 -9.48 16.14 18.41
C ALA A 55 -9.84 14.79 17.77
N ARG A 56 -11.12 14.37 17.83
CA ARG A 56 -11.59 13.15 17.16
C ARG A 56 -11.48 13.25 15.64
N LEU A 57 -11.86 14.41 15.09
CA LEU A 57 -11.75 14.68 13.66
C LEU A 57 -10.29 14.65 13.21
N ASP A 58 -9.38 15.30 13.94
CA ASP A 58 -7.94 15.26 13.68
C ASP A 58 -7.37 13.84 13.70
N GLN A 59 -7.79 13.03 14.67
CA GLN A 59 -7.33 11.65 14.78
C GLN A 59 -7.82 10.80 13.59
N ALA A 60 -9.09 10.97 13.20
CA ALA A 60 -9.67 10.27 12.04
C ALA A 60 -9.00 10.67 10.73
N GLU A 61 -8.76 11.96 10.52
CA GLU A 61 -8.12 12.47 9.32
C GLU A 61 -6.65 12.02 9.22
N LYS A 62 -5.89 12.04 10.32
CA LYS A 62 -4.52 11.52 10.37
C LYS A 62 -4.44 10.03 10.03
N LEU A 63 -5.33 9.21 10.62
CA LEU A 63 -5.36 7.78 10.34
C LEU A 63 -5.75 7.51 8.87
N MET A 64 -6.78 8.21 8.37
CA MET A 64 -7.22 8.07 7.00
C MET A 64 -6.14 8.47 6.00
N ASN A 65 -5.48 9.61 6.21
CA ASN A 65 -4.38 10.05 5.35
C ASN A 65 -3.20 9.08 5.40
N ALA A 66 -2.84 8.54 6.57
CA ALA A 66 -1.77 7.56 6.68
C ALA A 66 -2.07 6.25 5.92
N VAL A 67 -3.34 5.83 5.86
CA VAL A 67 -3.77 4.66 5.10
C VAL A 67 -3.73 4.94 3.59
N MET A 68 -4.21 6.12 3.18
CA MET A 68 -4.38 6.49 1.77
C MET A 68 -3.09 6.98 1.10
N GLN A 69 -2.15 7.56 1.86
CA GLN A 69 -0.86 8.07 1.37
C GLN A 69 0.03 6.97 0.77
N LYS A 70 -0.29 5.69 1.03
CA LYS A 70 0.43 4.56 0.47
C LYS A 70 0.11 4.28 -1.01
N ALA A 71 -0.87 4.96 -1.60
CA ALA A 71 -1.34 4.78 -2.98
C ALA A 71 -1.79 3.35 -3.37
N VAL A 72 -1.66 2.35 -2.48
CA VAL A 72 -2.05 0.98 -2.77
C VAL A 72 -3.56 0.77 -2.68
N ILE A 73 -4.26 1.59 -1.87
CA ILE A 73 -5.73 1.58 -1.74
C ILE A 73 -6.31 2.79 -2.45
N PRO A 74 -7.27 2.60 -3.37
CA PRO A 74 -7.99 3.73 -3.93
C PRO A 74 -8.87 4.36 -2.84
N SER A 75 -8.84 5.69 -2.71
CA SER A 75 -9.67 6.43 -1.74
C SER A 75 -11.14 6.52 -2.17
N ILE A 76 -11.77 5.39 -2.47
CA ILE A 76 -13.19 5.32 -2.82
C ILE A 76 -14.06 5.11 -1.58
N PRO A 77 -15.35 5.52 -1.60
CA PRO A 77 -16.22 5.51 -0.42
C PRO A 77 -16.25 4.20 0.36
N LEU A 78 -16.23 3.05 -0.31
CA LEU A 78 -16.28 1.75 0.34
C LEU A 78 -15.15 1.59 1.36
N TYR A 79 -13.89 1.82 0.96
CA TYR A 79 -12.74 1.66 1.85
C TYR A 79 -12.73 2.71 2.97
N LEU A 80 -13.07 3.97 2.63
CA LEU A 80 -13.12 5.06 3.61
C LEU A 80 -14.16 4.77 4.70
N LEU A 81 -15.35 4.31 4.32
CA LEU A 81 -16.42 3.96 5.26
C LEU A 81 -16.07 2.73 6.10
N THR A 82 -15.49 1.69 5.50
CA THR A 82 -15.04 0.51 6.26
C THR A 82 -13.98 0.90 7.29
N LEU A 83 -13.05 1.79 6.94
CA LEU A 83 -12.06 2.31 7.89
C LEU A 83 -12.73 3.09 9.02
N LEU A 84 -13.62 4.03 8.71
CA LEU A 84 -14.36 4.82 9.70
C LEU A 84 -15.19 3.95 10.65
N GLN A 85 -15.93 2.98 10.11
CA GLN A 85 -16.70 2.02 10.89
C GLN A 85 -15.82 1.20 11.84
N SER A 86 -14.65 0.77 11.36
CA SER A 86 -13.70 0.01 12.16
C SER A 86 -13.13 0.82 13.33
N MET A 87 -12.92 2.11 13.12
CA MET A 87 -12.45 3.03 14.15
C MET A 87 -13.48 3.23 15.26
N ASP A 88 -14.75 3.38 14.87
CA ASP A 88 -15.88 3.68 15.75
C ASP A 88 -16.30 2.46 16.60
N ALA A 89 -16.16 1.25 16.05
CA ALA A 89 -16.43 -0.01 16.75
C ALA A 89 -15.45 -0.33 17.91
N GLY A 90 -14.63 0.62 18.37
CA GLY A 90 -13.65 0.44 19.45
C GLY A 90 -12.45 -0.46 19.08
N ARG A 91 -12.42 -0.99 17.85
CA ARG A 91 -11.29 -1.78 17.31
C ARG A 91 -10.10 -0.91 16.92
N SER A 92 -10.19 0.41 17.09
CA SER A 92 -9.09 1.36 16.86
C SER A 92 -7.83 1.05 17.68
N GLY A 93 -7.93 0.27 18.77
CA GLY A 93 -6.78 -0.32 19.47
C GLY A 93 -6.06 -1.41 18.68
N ASP A 94 -6.80 -2.33 18.05
CA ASP A 94 -6.24 -3.36 17.15
C ASP A 94 -5.63 -2.73 15.88
N PHE A 95 -6.15 -1.56 15.48
CA PHE A 95 -5.56 -0.76 14.41
C PHE A 95 -4.40 0.15 14.88
N LYS A 96 -4.23 0.45 16.17
CA LYS A 96 -3.14 1.34 16.65
C LYS A 96 -1.77 0.66 16.62
N GLU A 97 -1.73 -0.66 16.69
CA GLU A 97 -0.49 -1.43 16.71
C GLU A 97 -0.26 -2.23 15.43
N SER A 98 -1.18 -2.34 14.47
CA SER A 98 -0.92 -3.07 13.19
C SER A 98 -1.87 -2.67 12.04
N ALA A 99 -2.20 -1.38 11.96
CA ALA A 99 -3.36 -0.82 11.24
C ALA A 99 -3.63 -1.29 9.81
N LEU A 100 -2.60 -1.64 9.05
CA LEU A 100 -2.72 -1.77 7.59
C LEU A 100 -2.75 -3.24 7.15
N GLY A 101 -1.81 -4.06 7.58
CA GLY A 101 -1.80 -5.51 7.32
C GLY A 101 -3.13 -6.18 7.68
N TYR A 102 -3.61 -5.96 8.92
CA TYR A 102 -4.89 -6.51 9.37
C TYR A 102 -6.10 -5.91 8.64
N TYR A 103 -6.04 -4.63 8.24
CA TYR A 103 -7.11 -4.02 7.47
C TYR A 103 -7.23 -4.66 6.08
N TYR A 104 -6.11 -4.91 5.40
CA TYR A 104 -6.10 -5.62 4.11
C TYR A 104 -6.62 -7.04 4.23
N GLN A 105 -6.15 -7.77 5.25
CA GLN A 105 -6.60 -9.12 5.53
C GLN A 105 -8.11 -9.16 5.80
N TYR A 106 -8.60 -8.21 6.60
CA TYR A 106 -10.01 -8.08 6.94
C TYR A 106 -10.86 -7.84 5.68
N LEU A 107 -10.51 -6.85 4.86
CA LEU A 107 -11.22 -6.56 3.61
C LEU A 107 -11.29 -7.78 2.69
N LEU A 108 -10.17 -8.49 2.53
CA LEU A 108 -10.09 -9.66 1.67
C LEU A 108 -10.89 -10.85 2.24
N THR A 109 -10.86 -11.02 3.57
CA THR A 109 -11.65 -12.04 4.27
C THR A 109 -13.15 -11.78 4.13
N GLU A 110 -13.62 -10.56 4.35
CA GLU A 110 -15.02 -10.17 4.16
C GLU A 110 -15.46 -10.34 2.71
N ALA A 111 -14.60 -9.98 1.75
CA ALA A 111 -14.88 -10.18 0.32
C ALA A 111 -15.06 -11.66 -0.03
N PHE A 112 -14.21 -12.55 0.50
CA PHE A 112 -14.37 -13.99 0.32
C PHE A 112 -15.64 -14.53 0.98
N GLN A 113 -15.93 -14.12 2.22
CA GLN A 113 -17.14 -14.55 2.91
C GLN A 113 -18.41 -14.08 2.19
N ALA A 114 -18.46 -12.83 1.74
CA ALA A 114 -19.55 -12.29 0.94
C ALA A 114 -19.73 -13.01 -0.41
N SER A 115 -18.66 -13.62 -0.94
CA SER A 115 -18.73 -14.45 -2.14
C SER A 115 -19.35 -15.85 -1.90
N GLY A 116 -19.51 -16.25 -0.63
CA GLY A 116 -20.08 -17.54 -0.22
C GLY A 116 -19.06 -18.54 0.34
N VAL A 117 -17.82 -18.10 0.57
CA VAL A 117 -16.75 -18.93 1.13
C VAL A 117 -16.95 -19.11 2.62
N LYS A 118 -16.93 -20.35 3.08
CA LYS A 118 -17.06 -20.68 4.51
C LYS A 118 -15.75 -20.38 5.26
N PRO A 119 -15.80 -20.02 6.56
CA PRO A 119 -14.60 -19.70 7.34
C PRO A 119 -13.52 -20.78 7.35
N ASP A 120 -13.91 -22.06 7.36
CA ASP A 120 -13.01 -23.23 7.34
C ASP A 120 -12.28 -23.41 6.00
N LYS A 121 -12.74 -22.76 4.94
CA LYS A 121 -12.14 -22.78 3.60
C LYS A 121 -11.30 -21.55 3.26
N LEU A 122 -11.23 -20.57 4.16
CA LEU A 122 -10.46 -19.35 3.93
C LEU A 122 -8.97 -19.64 3.75
N THR A 123 -8.36 -20.46 4.60
CA THR A 123 -6.93 -20.79 4.52
C THR A 123 -6.56 -21.35 3.15
N GLU A 124 -7.36 -22.28 2.65
CA GLU A 124 -7.22 -22.90 1.33
C GLU A 124 -7.27 -21.85 0.20
N LEU A 125 -8.23 -20.92 0.28
CA LEU A 125 -8.42 -19.88 -0.72
C LEU A 125 -7.32 -18.81 -0.69
N PHE A 126 -6.84 -18.43 0.50
CA PHE A 126 -5.69 -17.55 0.64
C PHE A 126 -4.42 -18.17 0.04
N GLN A 127 -4.16 -19.45 0.32
CA GLN A 127 -3.03 -20.16 -0.25
C GLN A 127 -3.10 -20.16 -1.79
N TYR A 128 -4.23 -20.59 -2.36
CA TYR A 128 -4.42 -20.58 -3.82
C TYR A 128 -4.17 -19.18 -4.42
N SER A 129 -4.71 -18.15 -3.78
CA SER A 129 -4.60 -16.76 -4.25
C SER A 129 -3.17 -16.20 -4.12
N ALA A 130 -2.42 -16.61 -3.09
CA ALA A 130 -1.01 -16.26 -2.90
C ALA A 130 -0.13 -16.88 -3.98
N TYR A 131 -0.31 -18.16 -4.26
CA TYR A 131 0.39 -18.85 -5.36
C TYR A 131 0.02 -18.25 -6.72
N LEU A 132 -1.24 -17.85 -6.91
CA LEU A 132 -1.65 -17.16 -8.13
C LEU A 132 -0.96 -15.79 -8.27
N ALA A 133 -0.84 -15.00 -7.18
CA ALA A 133 -0.11 -13.74 -7.23
C ALA A 133 1.36 -13.94 -7.60
N TRP A 134 1.98 -15.03 -7.11
CA TRP A 134 3.32 -15.42 -7.54
C TRP A 134 3.38 -15.82 -9.02
N GLU A 135 2.35 -16.47 -9.55
CA GLU A 135 2.29 -16.82 -10.98
C GLU A 135 2.34 -15.57 -11.88
N PHE A 136 1.52 -14.56 -11.57
CA PHE A 136 1.56 -13.28 -12.30
C PHE A 136 2.96 -12.65 -12.24
N HIS A 137 3.61 -12.70 -11.07
CA HIS A 137 5.00 -12.23 -10.94
C HIS A 137 5.98 -13.03 -11.81
N PHE A 138 5.90 -14.36 -11.77
CA PHE A 138 6.79 -15.25 -12.50
C PHE A 138 6.68 -15.06 -14.02
N GLN A 139 5.45 -14.90 -14.53
CA GLN A 139 5.20 -14.64 -15.94
C GLN A 139 5.56 -13.20 -16.35
N ARG A 140 5.73 -12.28 -15.37
CA ARG A 140 5.97 -10.84 -15.56
C ARG A 140 4.82 -10.14 -16.29
N GLU A 141 3.62 -10.67 -16.16
CA GLU A 141 2.42 -10.17 -16.81
C GLU A 141 1.46 -9.55 -15.79
N ARG A 142 0.75 -8.50 -16.20
CA ARG A 142 -0.34 -7.90 -15.40
C ARG A 142 -1.67 -8.61 -15.62
N GLU A 143 -1.80 -9.34 -16.73
CA GLU A 143 -3.02 -10.01 -17.18
C GLU A 143 -2.65 -11.43 -17.63
N LEU A 144 -3.45 -12.42 -17.25
CA LEU A 144 -3.28 -13.82 -17.66
C LEU A 144 -4.53 -14.32 -18.36
N SER A 145 -4.34 -15.12 -19.41
CA SER A 145 -5.45 -15.73 -20.13
C SER A 145 -6.15 -16.81 -19.31
N GLU A 146 -7.38 -17.18 -19.68
CA GLU A 146 -8.06 -18.33 -19.04
C GLU A 146 -7.21 -19.61 -19.16
N THR A 147 -6.50 -19.78 -20.28
CA THR A 147 -5.63 -20.94 -20.50
C THR A 147 -4.47 -20.95 -19.52
N ASP A 148 -3.80 -19.82 -19.30
CA ASP A 148 -2.68 -19.73 -18.35
C ASP A 148 -3.16 -19.97 -16.92
N LEU A 149 -4.33 -19.42 -16.55
CA LEU A 149 -4.93 -19.68 -15.25
C LEU A 149 -5.26 -21.17 -15.05
N ARG A 150 -5.77 -21.86 -16.08
CA ARG A 150 -6.04 -23.31 -16.02
C ARG A 150 -4.75 -24.11 -15.84
N ILE A 151 -3.71 -23.79 -16.59
CA ILE A 151 -2.38 -24.43 -16.47
C ILE A 151 -1.83 -24.24 -15.06
N PHE A 152 -1.93 -23.03 -14.51
CA PHE A 152 -1.59 -22.74 -13.13
C PHE A 152 -2.40 -23.61 -12.14
N THR A 153 -3.73 -23.65 -12.28
CA THR A 153 -4.61 -24.44 -11.39
C THR A 153 -4.27 -25.92 -11.42
N GLU A 154 -3.97 -26.48 -12.59
CA GLU A 154 -3.55 -27.87 -12.73
C GLU A 154 -2.22 -28.14 -12.03
N ARG A 155 -1.24 -27.24 -12.17
CA ARG A 155 0.06 -27.35 -11.47
C ARG A 155 -0.14 -27.24 -9.96
N PHE A 156 -0.87 -26.24 -9.49
CA PHE A 156 -1.19 -26.06 -8.08
C PHE A 156 -1.92 -27.28 -7.50
N SER A 157 -2.90 -27.81 -8.22
CA SER A 157 -3.70 -28.97 -7.77
C SER A 157 -2.89 -30.25 -7.64
N LYS A 158 -1.85 -30.42 -8.49
CA LYS A 158 -0.93 -31.58 -8.41
C LYS A 158 -0.03 -31.51 -7.18
N GLU A 159 0.32 -30.32 -6.72
CA GLU A 159 1.29 -30.13 -5.64
C GLU A 159 0.63 -29.99 -4.26
N TRP A 160 -0.55 -29.36 -4.19
CA TRP A 160 -1.17 -28.97 -2.91
C TRP A 160 -2.46 -29.73 -2.61
N HIS A 161 -3.55 -29.35 -3.26
CA HIS A 161 -4.86 -29.98 -3.10
C HIS A 161 -5.70 -29.69 -4.35
N THR A 162 -6.62 -30.60 -4.67
CA THR A 162 -7.47 -30.47 -5.85
C THR A 162 -8.31 -29.19 -5.80
N VAL A 163 -8.21 -28.38 -6.86
CA VAL A 163 -9.03 -27.18 -7.04
C VAL A 163 -9.80 -27.29 -8.36
N ASP A 164 -11.12 -27.20 -8.27
CA ASP A 164 -11.96 -27.06 -9.45
C ASP A 164 -11.83 -25.64 -10.01
N PHE A 165 -11.34 -25.53 -11.24
CA PHE A 165 -11.03 -24.24 -11.87
C PHE A 165 -12.22 -23.28 -11.92
N SER A 166 -13.34 -23.71 -12.54
CA SER A 166 -14.46 -22.80 -12.81
C SER A 166 -15.09 -22.24 -11.51
N PRO A 167 -15.41 -23.06 -10.49
CA PRO A 167 -15.91 -22.55 -9.22
C PRO A 167 -14.90 -21.62 -8.51
N ARG A 168 -13.60 -21.95 -8.58
CA ARG A 168 -12.55 -21.10 -7.97
C ARG A 168 -12.49 -19.73 -8.65
N LEU A 169 -12.48 -19.70 -9.98
CA LEU A 169 -12.45 -18.45 -10.74
C LEU A 169 -13.70 -17.60 -10.45
N GLU A 170 -14.89 -18.21 -10.41
CA GLU A 170 -16.13 -17.51 -10.04
C GLU A 170 -16.07 -16.88 -8.65
N ILE A 171 -15.53 -17.59 -7.66
CA ILE A 171 -15.31 -17.05 -6.30
C ILE A 171 -14.38 -15.83 -6.35
N LEU A 172 -13.25 -15.92 -7.07
CA LEU A 172 -12.28 -14.82 -7.17
C LEU A 172 -12.86 -13.58 -7.87
N LEU A 173 -13.70 -13.77 -8.90
CA LEU A 173 -14.39 -12.69 -9.59
C LEU A 173 -15.49 -12.06 -8.71
N LYS A 174 -16.29 -12.88 -8.03
CA LYS A 174 -17.37 -12.42 -7.14
C LYS A 174 -16.82 -11.67 -5.91
N ALA A 175 -15.71 -12.15 -5.36
CA ALA A 175 -14.96 -11.48 -4.30
C ALA A 175 -14.21 -10.22 -4.80
N ARG A 176 -14.19 -9.96 -6.12
CA ARG A 176 -13.45 -8.85 -6.75
C ARG A 176 -11.95 -8.91 -6.43
N VAL A 177 -11.40 -10.11 -6.26
CA VAL A 177 -9.96 -10.36 -6.20
C VAL A 177 -9.37 -10.25 -7.59
N LEU A 178 -10.01 -10.92 -8.55
CA LEU A 178 -9.74 -10.79 -9.97
C LEU A 178 -10.84 -9.98 -10.66
N CYS A 179 -10.52 -9.48 -11.85
CA CYS A 179 -11.50 -9.01 -12.81
C CYS A 179 -11.11 -9.42 -14.22
N LYS A 180 -12.11 -9.48 -15.10
CA LYS A 180 -11.90 -9.69 -16.53
C LYS A 180 -11.45 -8.39 -17.19
N VAL A 181 -10.42 -8.46 -18.02
CA VAL A 181 -9.90 -7.37 -18.86
C VAL A 181 -9.81 -7.92 -20.29
N GLY A 182 -10.74 -7.49 -21.17
CA GLY A 182 -10.89 -8.16 -22.47
C GLY A 182 -11.27 -9.63 -22.29
N GLU A 183 -10.43 -10.54 -22.80
CA GLU A 183 -10.54 -11.99 -22.59
C GLU A 183 -9.65 -12.53 -21.46
N ASP A 184 -8.79 -11.69 -20.91
CA ASP A 184 -7.81 -12.04 -19.89
C ASP A 184 -8.29 -11.62 -18.49
N TYR A 185 -7.48 -11.92 -17.48
CA TYR A 185 -7.79 -11.71 -16.08
C TYR A 185 -6.65 -11.00 -15.36
N ALA A 186 -6.98 -10.02 -14.53
CA ALA A 186 -6.03 -9.26 -13.74
C ALA A 186 -6.48 -9.20 -12.27
N PHE A 187 -5.53 -8.96 -11.36
CA PHE A 187 -5.89 -8.54 -10.01
C PHE A 187 -6.63 -7.21 -10.04
N ARG A 188 -7.80 -7.18 -9.40
CA ARG A 188 -8.69 -6.02 -9.47
C ARG A 188 -8.07 -4.76 -8.87
N TYR A 189 -7.30 -4.93 -7.80
CA TYR A 189 -6.65 -3.84 -7.08
C TYR A 189 -5.21 -4.19 -6.73
N PRO A 190 -4.26 -3.24 -6.86
CA PRO A 190 -2.85 -3.48 -6.55
C PRO A 190 -2.61 -4.02 -5.14
N TYR A 191 -3.35 -3.56 -4.13
CA TYR A 191 -3.13 -4.04 -2.76
C TYR A 191 -3.43 -5.53 -2.60
N ILE A 192 -4.40 -6.06 -3.35
CA ILE A 192 -4.74 -7.49 -3.27
C ILE A 192 -3.58 -8.31 -3.83
N TYR A 193 -3.04 -7.89 -4.99
CA TYR A 193 -1.87 -8.50 -5.60
C TYR A 193 -0.66 -8.48 -4.65
N TYR A 194 -0.27 -7.30 -4.16
CA TYR A 194 0.91 -7.17 -3.30
C TYR A 194 0.74 -7.85 -1.95
N TYR A 195 -0.47 -7.83 -1.36
CA TYR A 195 -0.76 -8.56 -0.13
C TYR A 195 -0.56 -10.07 -0.32
N LEU A 196 -1.11 -10.64 -1.39
CA LEU A 196 -1.01 -12.08 -1.67
C LEU A 196 0.40 -12.50 -2.12
N LYS A 197 1.09 -11.67 -2.91
CA LYS A 197 2.50 -11.86 -3.28
C LYS A 197 3.40 -11.84 -2.05
N GLY A 198 3.19 -10.88 -1.14
CA GLY A 198 3.89 -10.81 0.14
C GLY A 198 3.64 -12.05 1.01
N GLN A 199 2.42 -12.58 0.99
CA GLN A 199 2.07 -13.83 1.68
C GLN A 199 2.87 -15.01 1.12
N TYR A 200 2.86 -15.19 -0.21
CA TYR A 200 3.64 -16.25 -0.87
C TYR A 200 5.12 -16.18 -0.49
N LEU A 201 5.73 -15.00 -0.60
CA LEU A 201 7.14 -14.79 -0.25
C LEU A 201 7.44 -15.15 1.20
N SER A 202 6.55 -14.80 2.13
CA SER A 202 6.71 -15.09 3.56
C SER A 202 6.66 -16.58 3.90
N GLU A 203 5.90 -17.36 3.13
CA GLU A 203 5.70 -18.80 3.33
C GLU A 203 6.81 -19.62 2.63
N ASN A 204 7.55 -19.02 1.70
CA ASN A 204 8.57 -19.68 0.86
C ASN A 204 10.00 -19.17 1.12
N LEU A 205 10.29 -18.63 2.31
CA LEU A 205 11.61 -18.10 2.67
C LEU A 205 12.73 -19.15 2.74
N SER A 206 12.44 -20.45 2.64
CA SER A 206 13.48 -21.48 2.52
C SER A 206 14.09 -21.57 1.12
N ASP A 207 13.41 -21.05 0.10
CA ASP A 207 13.87 -21.03 -1.28
C ASP A 207 14.91 -19.90 -1.49
N LEU A 208 16.05 -20.25 -2.09
CA LEU A 208 17.15 -19.32 -2.35
C LEU A 208 16.80 -18.28 -3.42
N ASP A 209 16.00 -18.64 -4.42
CA ASP A 209 15.57 -17.72 -5.48
C ASP A 209 14.59 -16.69 -4.92
N VAL A 210 13.68 -17.13 -4.03
CA VAL A 210 12.79 -16.25 -3.27
C VAL A 210 13.60 -15.27 -2.40
N ARG A 211 14.62 -15.75 -1.69
CA ARG A 211 15.51 -14.88 -0.91
C ARG A 211 16.27 -13.89 -1.78
N ALA A 212 16.80 -14.33 -2.92
CA ALA A 212 17.51 -13.47 -3.86
C ALA A 212 16.60 -12.34 -4.38
N TYR A 213 15.37 -12.68 -4.76
CA TYR A 213 14.37 -11.70 -5.18
C TYR A 213 14.03 -10.70 -4.07
N ILE A 214 13.81 -11.16 -2.84
CA ILE A 214 13.57 -10.26 -1.69
C ILE A 214 14.75 -9.31 -1.48
N GLY A 215 15.98 -9.82 -1.61
CA GLY A 215 17.20 -9.01 -1.52
C GLY A 215 17.26 -7.92 -2.58
N GLN A 216 16.93 -8.26 -3.83
CA GLN A 216 16.84 -7.29 -4.92
C GLN A 216 15.78 -6.21 -4.62
N CYS A 217 14.58 -6.60 -4.19
CA CYS A 217 13.53 -5.65 -3.86
C CYS A 217 13.96 -4.68 -2.75
N CYS A 218 14.64 -5.18 -1.70
CA CYS A 218 15.12 -4.35 -0.60
C CYS A 218 16.15 -3.31 -1.06
N GLN A 219 16.97 -3.63 -2.05
CA GLN A 219 17.97 -2.71 -2.63
C GLN A 219 17.36 -1.66 -3.57
N HIS A 220 16.12 -1.85 -4.01
CA HIS A 220 15.45 -1.03 -5.02
C HIS A 220 14.04 -0.56 -4.58
N LEU A 221 13.84 -0.29 -3.28
CA LEU A 221 12.61 0.27 -2.71
C LEU A 221 12.18 1.64 -3.27
N TYR A 222 12.95 2.29 -4.12
CA TYR A 222 12.50 3.45 -4.90
C TYR A 222 11.59 3.05 -6.07
N VAL A 223 11.58 1.76 -6.45
CA VAL A 223 10.70 1.19 -7.47
C VAL A 223 9.41 0.73 -6.83
N ARG A 224 8.28 1.06 -7.45
CA ARG A 224 6.94 0.82 -6.91
C ARG A 224 6.65 -0.65 -6.63
N ASP A 225 6.98 -1.53 -7.58
CA ASP A 225 6.76 -2.96 -7.41
C ASP A 225 7.53 -3.51 -6.19
N HIS A 226 8.79 -3.11 -6.05
CA HIS A 226 9.68 -3.53 -4.97
C HIS A 226 9.26 -2.97 -3.62
N ALA A 227 8.97 -1.66 -3.56
CA ALA A 227 8.50 -0.99 -2.35
C ALA A 227 7.24 -1.64 -1.79
N ASN A 228 6.24 -1.86 -2.65
CA ASN A 228 4.98 -2.49 -2.26
C ASN A 228 5.19 -3.97 -1.90
N THR A 229 5.98 -4.71 -2.67
CA THR A 229 6.30 -6.12 -2.37
C THR A 229 6.92 -6.26 -0.98
N VAL A 230 7.93 -5.46 -0.64
CA VAL A 230 8.61 -5.51 0.67
C VAL A 230 7.69 -5.01 1.78
N LEU A 231 6.90 -3.97 1.54
CA LEU A 231 5.92 -3.46 2.50
C LEU A 231 4.93 -4.56 2.92
N PHE A 232 4.35 -5.29 1.97
CA PHE A 232 3.40 -6.36 2.26
C PHE A 232 4.07 -7.62 2.80
N LEU A 233 5.26 -7.98 2.32
CA LEU A 233 6.05 -9.05 2.91
C LEU A 233 6.31 -8.80 4.41
N ALA A 234 6.70 -7.57 4.77
CA ALA A 234 6.97 -7.16 6.14
C ALA A 234 5.71 -7.16 7.04
N HIS A 235 4.51 -7.23 6.45
CA HIS A 235 3.27 -7.47 7.20
C HIS A 235 3.07 -8.96 7.54
N HIS A 236 3.54 -9.86 6.69
CA HIS A 236 3.34 -11.30 6.85
C HIS A 236 4.41 -12.00 7.69
N THR A 237 5.61 -11.42 7.81
CA THR A 237 6.73 -12.07 8.51
C THR A 237 7.59 -11.12 9.35
N ASN A 238 8.24 -11.70 10.36
CA ASN A 238 9.36 -11.10 11.10
C ASN A 238 10.67 -11.85 10.88
N ASP A 239 10.74 -12.66 9.83
CA ASP A 239 11.91 -13.49 9.60
C ASP A 239 13.19 -12.64 9.59
N ASP A 240 14.18 -13.18 10.27
CA ASP A 240 15.46 -12.54 10.52
C ASP A 240 16.18 -12.09 9.26
N PHE A 241 16.06 -12.87 8.18
CA PHE A 241 16.63 -12.54 6.88
C PHE A 241 15.94 -11.33 6.26
N VAL A 242 14.61 -11.28 6.32
CA VAL A 242 13.82 -10.16 5.75
C VAL A 242 14.15 -8.86 6.49
N LEU A 243 14.09 -8.88 7.83
CA LEU A 243 14.39 -7.71 8.65
C LEU A 243 15.80 -7.19 8.42
N LYS A 244 16.77 -8.11 8.32
CA LYS A 244 18.15 -7.76 8.03
C LYS A 244 18.32 -7.19 6.63
N SER A 245 17.67 -7.76 5.62
CA SER A 245 17.75 -7.26 4.24
C SER A 245 17.24 -5.83 4.11
N ILE A 246 16.15 -5.51 4.81
CA ILE A 246 15.59 -4.14 4.85
C ILE A 246 16.57 -3.20 5.58
N ALA A 247 17.08 -3.59 6.75
CA ALA A 247 18.02 -2.77 7.52
C ALA A 247 19.37 -2.55 6.81
N ASP A 248 19.91 -3.58 6.17
CA ASP A 248 21.14 -3.51 5.39
C ASP A 248 20.99 -2.52 4.22
N SER A 249 19.78 -2.39 3.66
CA SER A 249 19.50 -1.41 2.61
C SER A 249 19.61 0.03 3.12
N LEU A 250 19.17 0.31 4.35
CA LEU A 250 19.34 1.61 5.01
C LEU A 250 20.81 1.90 5.32
N HIS A 251 21.49 0.94 5.97
CA HIS A 251 22.86 1.10 6.46
C HIS A 251 23.87 1.29 5.33
N ASN A 252 23.63 0.68 4.18
CA ASN A 252 24.53 0.80 3.04
C ASN A 252 24.29 2.05 2.18
N LEU A 253 23.08 2.64 2.23
CA LEU A 253 22.64 3.71 1.33
C LEU A 253 23.56 4.94 1.35
N PHE A 254 24.03 5.35 2.54
CA PHE A 254 24.90 6.51 2.72
C PHE A 254 26.28 6.17 3.28
N ARG A 255 26.72 4.90 3.14
CA ARG A 255 28.00 4.44 3.70
C ARG A 255 29.22 5.23 3.21
N GLY A 256 29.15 5.78 1.99
CA GLY A 256 30.19 6.63 1.41
C GLY A 256 30.15 8.10 1.87
N ARG A 257 29.18 8.50 2.70
CA ARG A 257 29.04 9.87 3.19
C ARG A 257 29.55 9.98 4.63
N SER A 258 30.23 11.09 4.93
CA SER A 258 30.67 11.38 6.30
C SER A 258 29.49 11.89 7.13
N PRO A 259 29.36 11.46 8.40
CA PRO A 259 28.35 12.00 9.31
C PRO A 259 28.49 13.52 9.48
N VAL A 260 27.35 14.19 9.69
CA VAL A 260 27.30 15.61 10.06
C VAL A 260 27.94 15.80 11.45
N ARG A 261 28.87 16.74 11.55
CA ARG A 261 29.66 17.06 12.74
C ARG A 261 29.13 18.27 13.50
N PHE A 262 28.25 19.06 12.88
CA PHE A 262 27.70 20.30 13.44
C PHE A 262 28.76 21.36 13.79
N ASP A 263 29.92 21.32 13.14
CA ASP A 263 31.06 22.22 13.36
C ASP A 263 31.31 23.19 12.18
N GLY A 264 30.25 23.49 11.43
CA GLY A 264 30.23 24.45 10.31
C GLY A 264 29.62 23.87 9.03
N ASP A 265 29.50 22.55 8.94
CA ASP A 265 28.86 21.81 7.84
C ASP A 265 27.35 22.06 7.68
N THR A 266 26.72 22.73 8.65
CA THR A 266 25.28 23.10 8.63
C THR A 266 25.03 24.58 8.32
N ASP A 267 26.06 25.36 8.00
CA ASP A 267 25.93 26.81 7.78
C ASP A 267 24.96 27.16 6.64
N ALA A 268 24.89 26.33 5.60
CA ALA A 268 23.93 26.52 4.51
C ALA A 268 22.47 26.39 4.99
N VAL A 269 22.19 25.39 5.84
CA VAL A 269 20.87 25.19 6.45
C VAL A 269 20.54 26.33 7.40
N LYS A 270 21.52 26.78 8.19
CA LYS A 270 21.36 27.93 9.10
C LYS A 270 20.95 29.20 8.38
N LYS A 271 21.58 29.50 7.23
CA LYS A 271 21.22 30.65 6.38
C LYS A 271 19.78 30.54 5.87
N LEU A 272 19.40 29.37 5.38
CA LEU A 272 18.01 29.07 4.96
C LEU A 272 16.98 29.33 6.07
N ILE A 273 17.28 28.94 7.31
CA ILE A 273 16.40 29.17 8.46
C ILE A 273 16.34 30.66 8.84
N GLN A 274 17.45 31.39 8.72
CA GLN A 274 17.50 32.84 8.99
C GLN A 274 16.61 33.63 8.02
N ASP A 275 16.50 33.18 6.78
CA ASP A 275 15.66 33.78 5.74
C ASP A 275 14.20 33.31 5.80
N ALA A 276 13.87 32.36 6.69
CA ALA A 276 12.52 31.84 6.79
C ALA A 276 11.54 32.89 7.35
N PRO A 277 10.32 33.00 6.81
CA PRO A 277 9.32 33.94 7.31
C PRO A 277 8.95 33.65 8.75
N LYS A 278 8.76 34.71 9.55
CA LYS A 278 8.25 34.57 10.92
C LYS A 278 6.81 34.09 10.89
N LEU A 279 6.51 33.01 11.60
CA LEU A 279 5.15 32.51 11.77
C LEU A 279 4.29 33.59 12.46
N THR A 280 3.26 34.06 11.76
CA THR A 280 2.26 34.98 12.30
C THR A 280 0.94 34.25 12.49
N TYR A 281 0.27 34.47 13.62
CA TYR A 281 -1.07 33.95 13.82
C TYR A 281 -2.05 34.62 12.85
N SER A 282 -2.74 33.83 12.04
CA SER A 282 -3.66 34.31 11.00
C SER A 282 -5.05 34.70 11.52
N GLY A 283 -5.41 34.33 12.76
CA GLY A 283 -6.77 34.49 13.29
C GLY A 283 -7.80 33.52 12.70
N GLU A 284 -7.37 32.61 11.81
CA GLU A 284 -8.20 31.62 11.14
C GLU A 284 -8.73 30.58 12.15
N THR A 285 -10.00 30.21 12.02
CA THR A 285 -10.57 29.14 12.87
C THR A 285 -10.00 27.77 12.48
N PRO A 286 -9.99 26.77 13.38
CA PRO A 286 -9.52 25.42 13.05
C PRO A 286 -10.27 24.78 11.86
N ALA A 287 -11.56 25.09 11.70
CA ALA A 287 -12.38 24.59 10.60
C ALA A 287 -11.95 25.19 9.26
N GLU A 288 -11.83 26.52 9.19
CA GLU A 288 -11.38 27.24 7.98
C GLU A 288 -9.98 26.80 7.57
N HIS A 289 -9.05 26.73 8.53
CA HIS A 289 -7.68 26.28 8.29
C HIS A 289 -7.65 24.86 7.70
N ARG A 290 -8.47 23.95 8.21
CA ARG A 290 -8.56 22.57 7.69
C ARG A 290 -9.10 22.54 6.27
N THR A 291 -10.17 23.28 5.98
CA THR A 291 -10.72 23.37 4.61
C THR A 291 -9.70 23.93 3.64
N ARG A 292 -8.97 24.99 4.03
CA ARG A 292 -7.92 25.59 3.21
C ARG A 292 -6.77 24.61 2.96
N ARG A 293 -6.25 23.98 4.01
CA ARG A 293 -5.18 22.97 3.91
C ARG A 293 -5.59 21.85 2.96
N ASN A 294 -6.78 21.27 3.14
CA ASN A 294 -7.24 20.15 2.33
C ASN A 294 -7.43 20.54 0.85
N SER A 295 -7.86 21.78 0.58
CA SER A 295 -7.96 22.32 -0.80
C SER A 295 -6.58 22.51 -1.43
N ILE A 296 -5.59 22.97 -0.66
CA ILE A 296 -4.20 23.08 -1.12
C ILE A 296 -3.63 21.69 -1.40
N GLU A 297 -3.85 20.72 -0.50
CA GLU A 297 -3.42 19.33 -0.70
C GLU A 297 -4.05 18.75 -1.98
N ASP A 298 -5.35 18.97 -2.22
CA ASP A 298 -6.02 18.52 -3.45
C ASP A 298 -5.48 19.18 -4.73
N GLN A 299 -5.01 20.42 -4.66
CA GLN A 299 -4.40 21.12 -5.80
C GLN A 299 -2.97 20.66 -6.09
N LEU A 300 -2.25 20.22 -5.05
CA LEU A 300 -0.88 19.73 -5.16
C LEU A 300 -0.80 18.22 -5.41
N ASP A 301 -1.87 17.47 -5.14
CA ASP A 301 -1.97 16.03 -5.38
C ASP A 301 -2.11 15.77 -6.89
N ASP A 302 -1.00 15.41 -7.52
CA ASP A 302 -0.92 14.96 -8.92
C ASP A 302 -1.06 13.42 -9.05
N GLY A 303 -1.29 12.72 -7.94
CA GLY A 303 -1.36 11.27 -7.87
C GLY A 303 -0.01 10.56 -7.95
N TYR A 304 1.10 11.29 -7.98
CA TYR A 304 2.44 10.72 -7.99
C TYR A 304 2.90 10.37 -6.57
N ASP A 305 3.24 9.10 -6.34
CA ASP A 305 3.66 8.58 -5.03
C ASP A 305 5.18 8.67 -4.79
N GLY A 306 5.93 9.31 -5.70
CA GLY A 306 7.38 9.44 -5.61
C GLY A 306 8.17 8.20 -6.05
N LEU A 307 7.48 7.12 -6.45
CA LEU A 307 8.10 5.85 -6.82
C LEU A 307 8.29 5.74 -8.35
N ALA A 308 9.42 5.17 -8.75
CA ALA A 308 9.70 4.82 -10.14
C ALA A 308 8.96 3.54 -10.56
N GLU A 309 8.68 3.39 -11.85
CA GLU A 309 8.10 2.14 -12.40
C GLU A 309 9.17 1.05 -12.59
N SER A 310 10.41 1.44 -12.82
CA SER A 310 11.52 0.53 -13.12
C SER A 310 12.78 0.95 -12.38
N GLU A 311 13.71 0.01 -12.25
CA GLU A 311 15.05 0.25 -11.73
C GLU A 311 15.82 1.23 -12.64
N GLU A 312 16.67 2.07 -12.04
CA GLU A 312 17.62 2.90 -12.78
C GLU A 312 18.69 2.02 -13.43
N GLU A 313 19.06 2.31 -14.68
CA GLU A 313 20.11 1.55 -15.41
C GLU A 313 21.53 1.81 -14.86
N SER A 314 21.71 2.95 -14.17
CA SER A 314 22.98 3.34 -13.58
C SER A 314 23.28 2.52 -12.33
N ALA A 315 24.55 2.10 -12.18
CA ALA A 315 25.02 1.44 -10.97
C ALA A 315 24.97 2.35 -9.73
N GLU A 316 25.10 3.67 -9.93
CA GLU A 316 24.91 4.66 -8.87
C GLU A 316 23.50 5.25 -8.96
N LEU A 317 22.74 5.08 -7.86
CA LEU A 317 21.40 5.64 -7.74
C LEU A 317 21.43 7.17 -7.72
N SER A 318 20.47 7.80 -8.38
CA SER A 318 20.23 9.23 -8.27
C SER A 318 19.97 9.67 -6.83
N LEU A 319 20.23 10.95 -6.50
CA LEU A 319 19.91 11.48 -5.16
C LEU A 319 18.42 11.34 -4.82
N ILE A 320 17.55 11.46 -5.83
CA ILE A 320 16.10 11.30 -5.66
C ILE A 320 15.79 9.84 -5.31
N ALA A 321 16.33 8.86 -6.05
CA ALA A 321 16.16 7.46 -5.72
C ALA A 321 16.72 7.12 -4.33
N GLN A 322 17.88 7.66 -3.96
CA GLN A 322 18.44 7.49 -2.61
C GLN A 322 17.52 8.08 -1.53
N MET A 323 16.96 9.28 -1.74
CA MET A 323 16.01 9.86 -0.79
C MET A 323 14.72 9.04 -0.69
N THR A 324 14.16 8.60 -1.82
CA THR A 324 12.97 7.74 -1.84
C THR A 324 13.23 6.40 -1.14
N MET A 325 14.39 5.78 -1.40
CA MET A 325 14.88 4.60 -0.68
C MET A 325 14.88 4.84 0.83
N LEU A 326 15.55 5.90 1.30
CA LEU A 326 15.61 6.26 2.72
C LEU A 326 14.22 6.36 3.35
N PHE A 327 13.31 7.10 2.70
CA PHE A 327 11.95 7.27 3.21
C PHE A 327 11.19 5.95 3.25
N LYS A 328 11.27 5.13 2.21
CA LYS A 328 10.56 3.84 2.14
C LYS A 328 11.13 2.82 3.10
N THR A 329 12.45 2.71 3.23
CA THR A 329 13.08 1.82 4.21
C THR A 329 12.71 2.24 5.63
N THR A 330 12.76 3.54 5.94
CA THR A 330 12.36 4.07 7.26
C THR A 330 10.87 3.82 7.52
N GLU A 331 10.01 4.00 6.52
CA GLU A 331 8.58 3.74 6.60
C GLU A 331 8.32 2.26 6.95
N ILE A 332 8.92 1.33 6.20
CA ILE A 332 8.72 -0.11 6.36
C ILE A 332 9.29 -0.58 7.70
N LEU A 333 10.54 -0.23 8.04
CA LEU A 333 11.14 -0.59 9.33
C LEU A 333 10.37 0.01 10.49
N GLY A 334 9.94 1.27 10.38
CA GLY A 334 9.13 1.93 11.39
C GLY A 334 7.81 1.20 11.62
N GLN A 335 7.17 0.70 10.56
CA GLN A 335 5.96 -0.10 10.67
C GLN A 335 6.23 -1.46 11.30
N VAL A 336 7.29 -2.16 10.88
CA VAL A 336 7.67 -3.44 11.49
C VAL A 336 7.95 -3.29 12.98
N LEU A 337 8.76 -2.30 13.36
CA LEU A 337 9.14 -2.07 14.75
C LEU A 337 7.95 -1.65 15.61
N LYS A 338 7.00 -0.89 15.07
CA LYS A 338 5.74 -0.57 15.78
C LYS A 338 4.87 -1.81 15.92
N ASN A 339 4.70 -2.55 14.83
CA ASN A 339 3.70 -3.61 14.77
C ASN A 339 4.11 -4.90 15.44
N GLN A 340 5.41 -5.16 15.42
CA GLN A 340 5.97 -6.45 15.79
C GLN A 340 6.96 -6.28 16.94
N TYR A 341 6.84 -5.17 17.70
CA TYR A 341 7.77 -4.81 18.77
C TYR A 341 7.92 -5.93 19.81
N SER A 342 6.84 -6.67 20.12
CA SER A 342 6.87 -7.77 21.09
C SER A 342 7.50 -9.04 20.52
N LYS A 343 7.55 -9.17 19.19
CA LYS A 343 8.10 -10.33 18.47
C LYS A 343 9.59 -10.17 18.12
N ILE A 344 10.15 -8.97 18.27
CA ILE A 344 11.56 -8.67 18.01
C ILE A 344 12.32 -8.51 19.34
N GLN A 345 13.41 -9.27 19.51
CA GLN A 345 14.26 -9.19 20.69
C GLN A 345 14.81 -7.77 20.89
N ARG A 346 14.88 -7.31 22.15
CA ARG A 346 15.30 -5.93 22.49
C ARG A 346 16.68 -5.57 21.93
N THR A 347 17.66 -6.46 22.03
CA THR A 347 19.02 -6.26 21.49
C THR A 347 19.00 -6.05 19.97
N ARG A 348 18.14 -6.79 19.28
CA ARG A 348 17.99 -6.74 17.82
C ARG A 348 17.32 -5.46 17.32
N LYS A 349 16.47 -4.84 18.12
CA LYS A 349 15.88 -3.54 17.75
C LYS A 349 16.93 -2.46 17.54
N GLY A 350 18.00 -2.48 18.34
CA GLY A 350 19.11 -1.53 18.23
C GLY A 350 20.05 -1.78 17.04
N THR A 351 19.96 -2.93 16.37
CA THR A 351 20.75 -3.23 15.16
C THR A 351 19.97 -2.95 13.87
N LEU A 352 18.63 -2.90 13.96
CA LEU A 352 17.75 -2.59 12.83
C LEU A 352 17.62 -1.08 12.56
N LEU A 353 17.88 -0.26 13.58
CA LEU A 353 18.03 1.19 13.52
C LEU A 353 19.52 1.52 13.46
#